data_AF-A0A536XFZ0-F1
#
_entry.id   AF-A0A536XFZ0-F1
#
_cell.length_a   1.000
_cell.length_b   1.000
_cell.length_c   1.000
_cell.angle_alpha   90.00
_cell.angle_beta   90.00
_cell.angle_gamma   90.00
#
_symmetry.space_group_name_H-M   'P 1'
#
loop_
_entity.id
_entity.type
_entity.pdbx_description
1 polymer ?
#
loop_
_entity_poly.entity_id
_entity_poly.type
_entity_poly.pdbx_seq_one_letter_code
_entity_poly.pdbx_strand_id
1 'polypeptide(L)'
;AANEYVSRRLGAEFNPHANCPTWCAFLDRITARDKALIDFLQRAIGYTLTGNTGEQVIFVLHGPGANGKSVLLRIIRDLAGEYGADAPIQTFVDRARGEASNDLARLAQLRFVCASELEEERPLAESLVKTVTGGEAISARFLYGEYFEFQPTFKVWIACNHKPRISGDDHGIWRRIRLTPLRVTTGPLPAPWRGSATALGRRRQCWMPLRPTATNRTASVAGSMNAAFRGHRH
;
A
#
# COMPACT_ATOMS: atom_id res chain seq x y z
N ALA A 1 21.32 -22.30 5.33
CA ALA A 1 20.79 -21.42 4.28
C ALA A 1 19.40 -20.98 4.72
N ALA A 2 19.18 -19.69 4.94
CA ALA A 2 17.85 -19.17 5.25
C ALA A 2 17.01 -19.29 3.97
N ASN A 3 15.84 -19.93 4.06
CA ASN A 3 14.93 -20.00 2.92
C ASN A 3 14.46 -18.57 2.58
N GLU A 4 14.96 -18.02 1.47
CA GLU A 4 14.50 -16.75 0.91
C GLU A 4 13.12 -16.95 0.29
N TYR A 5 12.07 -16.82 1.10
CA TYR A 5 10.70 -16.83 0.60
C TYR A 5 10.34 -15.46 0.04
N VAL A 6 9.97 -15.41 -1.24
CA VAL A 6 9.40 -14.20 -1.86
C VAL A 6 8.00 -13.98 -1.27
N SER A 7 7.86 -13.01 -0.37
CA SER A 7 6.57 -12.72 0.28
C SER A 7 5.54 -12.10 -0.66
N ARG A 8 5.99 -11.31 -1.65
CA ARG A 8 5.14 -10.54 -2.59
C ARG A 8 5.90 -10.33 -3.90
N ARG A 9 5.19 -10.32 -5.03
CA ARG A 9 5.74 -10.08 -6.39
C ARG A 9 4.98 -8.93 -7.04
N LEU A 10 5.71 -8.00 -7.67
CA LEU A 10 5.10 -6.94 -8.47
C LEU A 10 4.69 -7.46 -9.85
N GLY A 11 3.67 -6.84 -10.46
CA GLY A 11 3.16 -7.22 -11.79
C GLY A 11 4.07 -6.91 -12.98
N ALA A 12 5.35 -6.60 -12.74
CA ALA A 12 6.33 -6.26 -13.75
C ALA A 12 7.56 -7.19 -13.65
N GLU A 13 8.13 -7.53 -14.79
CA GLU A 13 9.40 -8.28 -14.84
C GLU A 13 10.58 -7.33 -14.60
N PHE A 14 11.51 -7.76 -13.76
CA PHE A 14 12.72 -6.99 -13.50
C PHE A 14 13.65 -7.08 -14.71
N ASN A 15 13.98 -5.92 -15.29
CA ASN A 15 14.98 -5.79 -16.33
C ASN A 15 16.07 -4.81 -15.87
N PRO A 16 17.30 -5.27 -15.59
CA PRO A 16 18.39 -4.41 -15.13
C PRO A 16 18.87 -3.40 -16.18
N HIS A 17 18.52 -3.60 -17.46
CA HIS A 17 18.84 -2.71 -18.58
C HIS A 17 17.66 -1.85 -19.04
N ALA A 18 16.58 -1.79 -18.24
CA ALA A 18 15.42 -0.98 -18.57
C ALA A 18 15.77 0.51 -18.60
N ASN A 19 15.47 1.17 -19.72
CA ASN A 19 15.56 2.61 -19.85
C ASN A 19 14.18 3.24 -19.59
N CYS A 20 14.12 4.19 -18.66
CA CYS A 20 12.87 4.85 -18.25
C CYS A 20 12.92 6.37 -18.49
N PRO A 21 13.13 6.85 -19.73
CA PRO A 21 13.38 8.27 -20.01
C PRO A 21 12.24 9.17 -19.55
N THR A 22 10.99 8.73 -19.69
CA THR A 22 9.81 9.48 -19.24
C THR A 22 9.77 9.62 -17.72
N TRP A 23 10.17 8.59 -16.98
CA TRP A 23 10.25 8.61 -15.52
C TRP A 23 11.40 9.50 -15.05
N CYS A 24 12.57 9.38 -15.65
CA CYS A 24 13.72 10.23 -15.34
C CYS A 24 13.39 11.71 -15.58
N ALA A 25 12.78 12.04 -16.73
CA ALA A 25 12.34 13.39 -17.04
C ALA A 25 11.25 13.91 -16.08
N PHE A 26 10.36 13.03 -15.61
CA PHE A 26 9.37 13.37 -14.59
C PHE A 26 10.03 13.72 -13.26
N LEU A 27 10.97 12.89 -12.79
CA LEU A 27 11.73 13.15 -11.56
C LEU A 27 12.51 14.46 -11.66
N ASP A 28 13.29 14.65 -12.73
CA ASP A 28 14.02 15.89 -12.99
C ASP A 28 13.12 17.12 -12.92
N ARG A 29 11.89 17.01 -13.44
CA ARG A 29 10.92 18.10 -13.44
C ARG A 29 10.39 18.42 -12.05
N ILE A 30 9.97 17.42 -11.27
CA ILE A 30 9.36 17.66 -9.95
C ILE A 30 10.40 18.04 -8.89
N THR A 31 11.67 17.67 -9.09
CA THR A 31 12.77 17.96 -8.17
C THR A 31 13.66 19.12 -8.60
N ALA A 32 13.36 19.80 -9.72
CA ALA A 32 14.27 20.78 -10.33
C ALA A 32 15.69 20.25 -10.57
N ARG A 33 15.80 18.97 -10.96
CA ARG A 33 17.08 18.25 -11.18
C ARG A 33 17.98 18.17 -9.95
N ASP A 34 17.42 18.34 -8.75
CA ASP A 34 18.13 18.06 -7.51
C ASP A 34 18.40 16.56 -7.41
N LYS A 35 19.65 16.16 -7.66
CA LYS A 35 20.09 14.77 -7.63
C LYS A 35 19.92 14.13 -6.25
N ALA A 36 20.18 14.87 -5.18
CA ALA A 36 20.04 14.34 -3.82
C ALA A 36 18.57 14.03 -3.50
N LEU A 37 17.66 14.91 -3.93
CA LEU A 37 16.22 14.69 -3.80
C LEU A 37 15.73 13.52 -4.67
N ILE A 38 16.24 13.40 -5.90
CA ILE A 38 15.95 12.27 -6.80
C ILE A 38 16.39 10.95 -6.15
N ASP A 39 17.63 10.88 -5.68
CA ASP A 39 18.19 9.69 -5.04
C ASP A 39 17.46 9.34 -3.76
N PHE A 40 17.03 10.35 -2.99
CA PHE A 40 16.18 10.15 -1.82
C PHE A 40 14.82 9.55 -2.21
N LEU A 41 14.12 10.12 -3.19
CA LEU A 41 12.82 9.62 -3.65
C LEU A 41 12.91 8.19 -4.16
N GLN A 42 13.93 7.87 -4.97
CA GLN A 42 14.12 6.51 -5.47
C GLN A 42 14.37 5.50 -4.35
N ARG A 43 15.21 5.84 -3.36
CA ARG A 43 15.45 5.00 -2.17
C ARG A 43 14.19 4.85 -1.32
N ALA A 44 13.42 5.93 -1.12
CA ALA A 44 12.17 5.90 -0.38
C ALA A 44 11.13 5.00 -1.06
N ILE A 45 11.02 5.07 -2.40
CA ILE A 45 10.13 4.21 -3.19
C ILE A 45 10.60 2.75 -3.10
N GLY A 46 11.90 2.49 -3.31
CA GLY A 46 12.48 1.15 -3.20
C GLY A 46 12.23 0.53 -1.83
N TYR A 47 12.52 1.28 -0.75
CA TYR A 47 12.22 0.88 0.62
C TYR A 47 10.73 0.60 0.83
N THR A 48 9.86 1.41 0.22
CA THR A 48 8.40 1.26 0.35
C THR A 48 7.89 -0.05 -0.22
N LEU A 49 8.47 -0.52 -1.32
CA LEU A 49 8.09 -1.79 -1.94
C LEU A 49 8.53 -3.01 -1.10
N THR A 50 9.50 -2.82 -0.19
CA THR A 50 9.88 -3.85 0.79
C THR A 50 8.87 -3.95 1.94
N GLY A 51 8.89 -5.08 2.65
CA GLY A 51 8.08 -5.27 3.85
C GLY A 51 8.74 -4.72 5.11
N ASN A 52 9.98 -4.25 5.03
CA ASN A 52 10.80 -3.85 6.17
C ASN A 52 10.32 -2.50 6.71
N THR A 53 9.91 -2.42 7.97
CA THR A 53 9.46 -1.20 8.65
C THR A 53 10.47 -0.64 9.67
N GLY A 54 11.71 -1.16 9.68
CA GLY A 54 12.74 -0.83 10.66
C GLY A 54 13.15 0.64 10.75
N GLU A 55 13.00 1.42 9.67
CA GLU A 55 13.27 2.87 9.70
C GLU A 55 12.24 3.65 10.51
N GLN A 56 11.06 3.07 10.78
CA GLN A 56 9.95 3.71 11.50
C GLN A 56 9.55 5.07 10.89
N VAL A 57 9.40 5.14 9.56
CA VAL A 57 9.13 6.40 8.84
C VAL A 57 7.78 6.44 8.12
N ILE A 58 7.23 7.66 8.03
CA ILE A 58 6.25 8.10 7.06
C ILE A 58 6.87 9.14 6.14
N PHE A 59 6.42 9.19 4.89
CA PHE A 59 6.89 10.14 3.88
C PHE A 59 5.84 11.23 3.70
N VAL A 60 6.26 12.49 3.80
CA VAL A 60 5.36 13.63 3.62
C VAL A 60 5.87 14.48 2.47
N LEU A 61 5.12 14.50 1.37
CA LEU A 61 5.36 15.35 0.21
C LEU A 61 4.62 16.67 0.41
N HIS A 62 5.35 17.78 0.45
CA HIS A 62 4.75 19.11 0.65
C HIS A 62 5.19 20.14 -0.38
N GLY A 63 4.34 21.13 -0.65
CA GLY A 63 4.58 22.22 -1.60
C GLY A 63 3.30 22.60 -2.34
N PRO A 64 3.28 23.68 -3.14
CA PRO A 64 2.05 24.18 -3.74
C PRO A 64 1.34 23.17 -4.69
N GLY A 65 0.14 23.55 -5.13
CA GLY A 65 -0.60 22.80 -6.14
C GLY A 65 0.16 22.69 -7.47
N ALA A 66 -0.17 21.68 -8.27
CA ALA A 66 0.44 21.43 -9.59
C ALA A 66 1.94 21.08 -9.59
N ASN A 67 2.42 20.34 -8.57
CA ASN A 67 3.84 19.98 -8.43
C ASN A 67 4.15 18.49 -8.70
N GLY A 68 3.20 17.75 -9.29
CA GLY A 68 3.38 16.32 -9.58
C GLY A 68 3.26 15.38 -8.39
N LYS A 69 2.96 15.86 -7.17
CA LYS A 69 2.77 15.04 -5.94
C LYS A 69 1.79 13.88 -6.16
N SER A 70 0.56 14.20 -6.60
CA SER A 70 -0.49 13.20 -6.81
C SER A 70 -0.13 12.21 -7.93
N VAL A 71 0.61 12.67 -8.94
CA VAL A 71 1.08 11.81 -10.03
C VAL A 71 2.16 10.86 -9.54
N LEU A 72 3.11 11.34 -8.73
CA LEU A 72 4.12 10.49 -8.10
C LEU A 72 3.47 9.40 -7.23
N LEU A 73 2.53 9.77 -6.34
CA LEU A 73 1.83 8.81 -5.50
C LEU A 73 1.03 7.79 -6.32
N ARG A 74 0.38 8.23 -7.39
CA ARG A 74 -0.34 7.34 -8.32
C ARG A 74 0.60 6.34 -8.99
N ILE A 75 1.77 6.78 -9.45
CA ILE A 75 2.77 5.89 -10.07
C ILE A 75 3.22 4.82 -9.08
N ILE A 76 3.50 5.21 -7.83
CA ILE A 76 3.92 4.26 -6.79
C ILE A 76 2.79 3.28 -6.46
N ARG A 77 1.54 3.75 -6.41
CA ARG A 77 0.38 2.88 -6.22
C ARG A 77 0.23 1.87 -7.36
N ASP A 78 0.28 2.34 -8.60
CA ASP A 78 0.16 1.50 -9.79
C ASP A 78 1.30 0.47 -9.83
N LEU A 79 2.50 0.85 -9.40
CA LEU A 79 3.65 -0.04 -9.24
C LEU A 79 3.42 -1.10 -8.15
N ALA A 80 2.85 -0.69 -7.01
CA ALA A 80 2.53 -1.58 -5.89
C ALA A 80 1.37 -2.54 -6.19
N GLY A 81 0.53 -2.24 -7.17
CA GLY A 81 -0.59 -3.06 -7.61
C GLY A 81 -1.56 -3.36 -6.45
N GLU A 82 -1.82 -4.65 -6.20
CA GLU A 82 -2.71 -5.11 -5.13
C GLU A 82 -2.21 -4.78 -3.71
N TYR A 83 -0.94 -4.37 -3.57
CA TYR A 83 -0.33 -4.01 -2.29
C TYR A 83 -0.31 -2.49 -2.05
N GLY A 84 -0.93 -1.72 -2.95
CA GLY A 84 -1.08 -0.27 -2.86
C GLY A 84 -2.54 0.15 -2.67
N ALA A 85 -2.84 0.93 -1.64
CA ALA A 85 -4.18 1.48 -1.43
C ALA A 85 -4.17 2.95 -1.02
N ASP A 86 -5.30 3.62 -1.24
CA ASP A 86 -5.57 4.90 -0.59
C ASP A 86 -6.15 4.64 0.80
N ALA A 87 -5.77 5.50 1.74
CA ALA A 87 -6.45 5.65 3.02
C ALA A 87 -6.99 7.08 3.12
N PRO A 88 -8.19 7.27 3.70
CA PRO A 88 -8.66 8.59 4.08
C PRO A 88 -7.61 9.28 4.95
N ILE A 89 -7.32 10.57 4.72
CA ILE A 89 -6.39 11.31 5.59
C ILE A 89 -6.85 11.26 7.05
N GLN A 90 -8.16 11.17 7.25
CA GLN A 90 -8.78 11.11 8.56
C GLN A 90 -8.38 9.86 9.35
N THR A 91 -7.86 8.80 8.69
CA THR A 91 -7.24 7.64 9.37
C THR A 91 -5.97 8.02 10.13
N PHE A 92 -5.33 9.14 9.80
CA PHE A 92 -4.06 9.60 10.39
C PHE A 92 -4.15 10.93 11.14
N VAL A 93 -5.34 11.52 11.27
CA VAL A 93 -5.57 12.74 12.06
C VAL A 93 -6.36 12.40 13.32
N ASP A 94 -6.35 13.31 14.28
CA ASP A 94 -6.98 13.10 15.59
C ASP A 94 -8.51 12.93 15.44
N ARG A 95 -9.02 11.76 15.85
CA ARG A 95 -10.43 11.35 15.81
C ARG A 95 -10.89 10.94 17.21
N ALA A 96 -12.21 10.92 17.41
CA ALA A 96 -12.82 10.25 18.56
C ALA A 96 -12.46 8.75 18.57
N ARG A 97 -12.25 8.18 19.77
CA ARG A 97 -11.79 6.79 19.96
C ARG A 97 -12.74 5.79 19.27
N GLY A 98 -12.20 4.95 18.39
CA GLY A 98 -12.89 3.76 17.83
C GLY A 98 -13.09 3.77 16.31
N GLU A 99 -13.07 4.93 15.64
CA GLU A 99 -13.37 5.04 14.21
C GLU A 99 -12.22 4.59 13.28
N ALA A 100 -10.98 4.64 13.74
CA ALA A 100 -9.81 4.27 12.93
C ALA A 100 -9.62 2.75 12.77
N SER A 101 -10.31 1.92 13.56
CA SER A 101 -10.07 0.46 13.59
C SER A 101 -10.39 -0.22 12.25
N ASN A 102 -11.49 0.17 11.61
CA ASN A 102 -11.88 -0.37 10.30
C ASN A 102 -10.92 0.08 9.19
N ASP A 103 -10.49 1.34 9.23
CA ASP A 103 -9.53 1.86 8.26
C ASP A 103 -8.19 1.13 8.39
N LEU A 104 -7.68 0.95 9.62
CA LEU A 104 -6.45 0.20 9.89
C LEU A 104 -6.55 -1.27 9.48
N ALA A 105 -7.69 -1.92 9.70
CA ALA A 105 -7.92 -3.31 9.28
C ALA A 105 -7.73 -3.49 7.76
N ARG A 106 -8.13 -2.50 6.96
CA ARG A 106 -7.95 -2.52 5.49
C ARG A 106 -6.49 -2.35 5.06
N LEU A 107 -5.61 -1.84 5.93
CA LEU A 107 -4.20 -1.65 5.62
C LEU A 107 -3.36 -2.91 5.87
N ALA A 108 -3.95 -3.94 6.47
CA ALA A 108 -3.29 -5.22 6.64
C ALA A 108 -2.77 -5.76 5.30
N GLN A 109 -1.56 -6.30 5.29
CA GLN A 109 -0.89 -6.90 4.12
C GLN A 109 -0.49 -5.94 2.99
N LEU A 110 -0.69 -4.63 3.13
CA LEU A 110 -0.24 -3.64 2.15
C LEU A 110 1.27 -3.35 2.27
N ARG A 111 1.81 -2.72 1.22
CA ARG A 111 3.18 -2.19 1.15
C ARG A 111 3.19 -0.67 0.98
N PHE A 112 2.22 -0.14 0.25
CA PHE A 112 2.06 1.28 0.02
C PHE A 112 0.68 1.76 0.46
N VAL A 113 0.65 2.81 1.28
CA VAL A 113 -0.59 3.50 1.64
C VAL A 113 -0.41 4.98 1.33
N CYS A 114 -1.26 5.54 0.48
CA CYS A 114 -1.29 6.99 0.25
C CYS A 114 -2.50 7.64 0.90
N ALA A 115 -2.27 8.82 1.47
CA ALA A 115 -3.31 9.74 1.90
C ALA A 115 -3.07 11.09 1.22
N SER A 116 -4.00 11.49 0.37
CA SER A 116 -4.01 12.82 -0.24
C SER A 116 -4.91 13.77 0.55
N GLU A 117 -4.55 15.05 0.56
CA GLU A 117 -5.40 16.15 1.05
C GLU A 117 -5.47 16.27 2.58
N LEU A 118 -4.36 16.68 3.20
CA LEU A 118 -4.44 17.28 4.52
C LEU A 118 -4.98 18.71 4.37
N GLU A 119 -6.21 18.95 4.83
CA GLU A 119 -6.72 20.31 5.08
C GLU A 119 -5.79 20.99 6.10
N GLU A 120 -5.43 22.25 5.84
CA GLU A 120 -4.29 22.97 6.42
C GLU A 120 -4.25 23.07 7.96
N GLU A 121 -5.32 22.68 8.64
CA GLU A 121 -5.54 22.96 10.06
C GLU A 121 -5.59 21.71 10.96
N ARG A 122 -5.62 20.49 10.39
CA ARG A 122 -5.69 19.26 11.20
C ARG A 122 -4.27 18.72 11.48
N PRO A 123 -3.84 18.64 12.74
CA PRO A 123 -2.56 18.03 13.07
C PRO A 123 -2.59 16.51 12.84
N LEU A 124 -1.44 15.93 12.51
CA LEU A 124 -1.29 14.48 12.49
C LEU A 124 -1.47 13.91 13.90
N ALA A 125 -2.22 12.81 14.00
CA ALA A 125 -2.39 12.10 15.27
C ALA A 125 -1.09 11.38 15.62
N GLU A 126 -0.37 11.93 16.60
CA GLU A 126 0.93 11.39 17.00
C GLU A 126 0.84 9.92 17.44
N SER A 127 -0.19 9.57 18.21
CA SER A 127 -0.46 8.21 18.65
C SER A 127 -0.58 7.25 17.46
N LEU A 128 -1.36 7.61 16.44
CA LEU A 128 -1.55 6.79 15.26
C LEU A 128 -0.27 6.67 14.42
N VAL A 129 0.49 7.75 14.25
CA VAL A 129 1.80 7.70 13.58
C VAL A 129 2.75 6.75 14.32
N LYS A 130 2.81 6.83 15.66
CA LYS A 130 3.59 5.92 16.50
C LYS A 130 3.12 4.46 16.31
N THR A 131 1.82 4.21 16.29
CA THR A 131 1.25 2.86 16.07
C THR A 131 1.61 2.28 14.71
N VAL A 132 1.42 3.03 13.61
CA VAL A 132 1.64 2.50 12.25
C VAL A 132 3.13 2.38 11.88
N THR A 133 4.01 3.12 12.56
CA THR A 133 5.47 3.05 12.36
C THR A 133 6.20 2.24 13.41
N GLY A 134 5.55 1.86 14.52
CA GLY A 134 6.19 1.28 15.70
C GLY A 134 6.77 -0.12 15.47
N GLY A 135 6.28 -0.85 14.47
CA GLY A 135 6.71 -2.23 14.18
C GLY A 135 6.06 -3.28 15.09
N GLU A 136 5.22 -2.87 16.02
CA GLU A 136 4.42 -3.75 16.88
C GLU A 136 3.16 -4.23 16.14
N ALA A 137 2.54 -5.29 16.67
CA ALA A 137 1.27 -5.78 16.15
C ALA A 137 0.15 -4.76 16.42
N ILE A 138 -0.64 -4.47 15.40
CA ILE A 138 -1.83 -3.62 15.49
C ILE A 138 -3.05 -4.53 15.62
N SER A 139 -3.85 -4.32 16.65
CA SER A 139 -5.18 -4.92 16.78
C SER A 139 -6.22 -4.05 16.06
N ALA A 140 -6.92 -4.63 15.10
CA ALA A 140 -7.92 -3.93 14.29
C ALA A 140 -9.10 -4.87 13.96
N ARG A 141 -10.23 -4.30 13.56
CA ARG A 141 -11.39 -5.07 13.10
C ARG A 141 -12.10 -4.40 11.95
N PHE A 142 -12.68 -5.19 11.06
CA PHE A 142 -13.64 -4.69 10.10
C PHE A 142 -14.96 -4.30 10.79
N LEU A 143 -15.78 -3.50 10.11
CA LEU A 143 -17.13 -3.20 10.59
C LEU A 143 -17.91 -4.50 10.76
N TYR A 144 -18.46 -4.72 11.96
CA TYR A 144 -19.14 -5.95 12.38
C TYR A 144 -18.28 -7.24 12.35
N GLY A 145 -16.95 -7.10 12.28
CA GLY A 145 -16.01 -8.21 12.37
C GLY A 145 -15.38 -8.36 13.75
N GLU A 146 -14.80 -9.54 13.98
CA GLU A 146 -13.93 -9.80 15.13
C GLU A 146 -12.58 -9.09 14.99
N TYR A 147 -11.91 -8.87 16.14
CA TYR A 147 -10.55 -8.35 16.14
C TYR A 147 -9.57 -9.36 15.58
N PHE A 148 -8.59 -8.84 14.86
CA PHE A 148 -7.41 -9.57 14.46
C PHE A 148 -6.17 -8.70 14.64
N GLU A 149 -5.03 -9.36 14.75
CA GLU A 149 -3.74 -8.69 14.88
C GLU A 149 -2.93 -8.84 13.60
N PHE A 150 -2.21 -7.79 13.23
CA PHE A 150 -1.26 -7.84 12.13
C PHE A 150 -0.07 -6.92 12.38
N GLN A 151 1.10 -7.29 11.87
CA GLN A 151 2.26 -6.41 11.88
C GLN A 151 2.26 -5.52 10.63
N PRO A 152 2.46 -4.20 10.76
CA PRO A 152 2.55 -3.30 9.62
C PRO A 152 3.73 -3.66 8.71
N THR A 153 3.44 -3.89 7.44
CA THR A 153 4.46 -4.02 6.37
C THR A 153 4.45 -2.82 5.41
N PHE A 154 3.46 -1.94 5.54
CA PHE A 154 3.25 -0.80 4.66
C PHE A 154 4.00 0.45 5.12
N LYS A 155 4.16 1.41 4.19
CA LYS A 155 4.71 2.74 4.45
C LYS A 155 3.66 3.75 4.02
N VAL A 156 3.46 4.75 4.86
CA VAL A 156 2.48 5.80 4.61
C VAL A 156 3.13 6.95 3.87
N TRP A 157 2.49 7.37 2.78
CA TRP A 157 2.84 8.55 2.00
C TRP A 157 1.71 9.56 2.06
N ILE A 158 2.01 10.76 2.53
CA ILE A 158 1.05 11.87 2.63
C ILE A 158 1.43 12.95 1.62
N ALA A 159 0.46 13.44 0.86
CA ALA A 159 0.63 14.64 0.05
C ALA A 159 -0.18 15.81 0.64
N CYS A 160 0.50 16.91 0.92
CA CYS A 160 -0.10 18.13 1.45
C CYS A 160 0.41 19.37 0.69
N ASN A 161 -0.36 20.45 0.74
CA ASN A 161 0.06 21.71 0.11
C ASN A 161 1.01 22.50 1.01
N HIS A 162 0.72 22.51 2.30
CA HIS A 162 1.50 23.18 3.33
C HIS A 162 2.18 22.16 4.24
N LYS A 163 3.23 22.58 4.92
CA LYS A 163 3.90 21.74 5.92
C LYS A 163 2.87 21.34 6.98
N PRO A 164 2.68 20.06 7.30
CA PRO A 164 1.69 19.65 8.29
C PRO A 164 2.04 20.24 9.66
N ARG A 165 1.01 20.66 10.40
CA ARG A 165 1.16 20.94 11.83
C ARG A 165 1.24 19.62 12.57
N ILE A 166 2.08 19.58 13.59
CA ILE A 166 2.22 18.42 14.47
C ILE A 166 1.99 18.96 15.87
N SER A 167 1.02 18.37 16.57
CA SER A 167 0.74 18.70 17.96
C SER A 167 1.83 18.11 18.84
N GLY A 168 2.56 18.95 19.58
CA GLY A 168 3.56 18.52 20.55
C GLY A 168 5.01 18.74 20.11
N ASP A 169 5.87 19.06 21.09
CA ASP A 169 7.33 19.20 20.96
C ASP A 169 8.07 17.85 21.00
N ASP A 170 7.34 16.75 20.78
CA ASP A 170 7.84 15.41 21.04
C ASP A 170 8.82 14.99 19.93
N HIS A 171 10.12 14.97 20.24
CA HIS A 171 11.18 14.54 19.30
C HIS A 171 10.91 13.17 18.64
N GLY A 172 10.07 12.35 19.28
CA GLY A 172 9.66 11.04 18.80
C GLY A 172 8.88 11.06 17.48
N ILE A 173 8.04 12.06 17.20
CA ILE A 173 7.29 12.11 15.92
C ILE A 173 8.15 12.68 14.80
N TRP A 174 8.97 13.68 15.09
CA TRP A 174 9.84 14.31 14.08
C TRP A 174 10.82 13.33 13.43
N ARG A 175 11.40 12.39 14.21
CA ARG A 175 12.27 11.35 13.64
C ARG A 175 11.55 10.36 12.72
N ARG A 176 10.23 10.24 12.84
CA ARG A 176 9.38 9.36 12.02
C ARG A 176 8.91 10.04 10.74
N ILE A 177 9.04 11.35 10.61
CA ILE A 177 8.56 12.09 9.45
C ILE A 177 9.73 12.41 8.52
N ARG A 178 9.67 11.88 7.29
CA ARG A 178 10.55 12.29 6.20
C ARG A 178 9.84 13.34 5.37
N LEU A 179 10.02 14.59 5.79
CA LEU A 179 9.44 15.75 5.11
C LEU A 179 10.22 16.04 3.82
N THR A 180 9.53 16.01 2.69
CA THR A 180 10.12 16.09 1.35
C THR A 180 9.53 17.27 0.58
N PRO A 181 10.31 18.34 0.33
CA PRO A 181 9.81 19.52 -0.35
C PRO A 181 9.75 19.30 -1.86
N LEU A 182 8.57 19.49 -2.44
CA LEU A 182 8.34 19.58 -3.90
C LEU A 182 7.85 20.99 -4.21
N ARG A 183 8.80 21.90 -4.42
CA ARG A 183 8.53 23.36 -4.55
C ARG A 183 8.24 23.82 -5.98
N VAL A 184 8.48 22.96 -6.97
CA VAL A 184 8.37 23.33 -8.38
C VAL A 184 6.93 23.24 -8.84
N THR A 185 6.36 24.37 -9.24
CA THR A 185 5.12 24.40 -10.01
C THR A 185 5.38 23.87 -11.40
N THR A 186 4.94 22.63 -11.64
CA THR A 186 5.01 22.06 -12.97
C THR A 186 3.87 22.63 -13.79
N GLY A 187 4.16 23.12 -15.02
CA GLY A 187 3.10 23.34 -16.01
C GLY A 187 2.30 22.05 -16.26
N PRO A 188 1.32 22.03 -17.17
CA PRO A 188 0.59 20.81 -17.45
C PRO A 188 1.56 19.68 -17.89
N LEU A 189 1.38 18.48 -17.35
CA LEU A 189 2.23 17.33 -17.68
C LEU A 189 1.98 16.92 -19.14
N PRO A 190 3.00 16.43 -19.87
CA PRO A 190 2.81 15.94 -21.23
C PRO A 190 1.85 14.74 -21.25
N ALA A 191 1.28 14.47 -22.43
CA ALA A 191 0.20 13.51 -22.65
C ALA A 191 0.33 12.11 -21.98
N PRO A 192 1.50 11.46 -21.82
CA PRO A 192 1.55 10.14 -21.17
C PRO A 192 1.14 10.16 -19.68
N TRP A 193 1.19 11.32 -19.03
CA TRP A 193 0.80 11.47 -17.61
C TRP A 193 -0.55 12.18 -17.44
N ARG A 194 -1.14 12.69 -18.53
CA ARG A 194 -2.54 13.12 -18.55
C ARG A 194 -3.37 11.84 -18.68
N GLY A 195 -4.11 11.50 -17.63
CA GLY A 195 -4.74 10.20 -17.48
C GLY A 195 -5.41 9.65 -18.74
N SER A 196 -5.09 8.38 -19.05
CA SER A 196 -6.07 7.46 -19.62
C SER A 196 -6.15 6.25 -18.67
N ALA A 197 -7.35 5.99 -18.16
CA ALA A 197 -7.63 4.92 -17.20
C ALA A 197 -7.68 3.53 -17.85
N THR A 198 -6.84 3.22 -18.85
CA THR A 198 -7.16 2.11 -19.77
C THR A 198 -5.98 1.33 -20.38
N ALA A 199 -4.79 1.30 -19.78
CA ALA A 199 -3.66 0.57 -20.37
C ALA A 199 -3.05 -0.58 -19.54
N LEU A 200 -3.47 -0.82 -18.29
CA LEU A 200 -3.07 -2.01 -17.52
C LEU A 200 -4.29 -2.78 -17.01
N GLY A 201 -5.16 -3.18 -17.93
CA GLY A 201 -6.46 -3.72 -17.58
C GLY A 201 -7.04 -4.71 -18.58
N ARG A 202 -6.27 -5.69 -19.07
CA ARG A 202 -6.84 -6.89 -19.69
C ARG A 202 -6.00 -8.14 -19.45
N ARG A 203 -6.06 -8.66 -18.22
CA ARG A 203 -6.26 -10.11 -17.98
C ARG A 203 -7.15 -10.27 -16.75
N ARG A 204 -8.46 -10.04 -16.95
CA ARG A 204 -9.48 -10.62 -16.08
C ARG A 204 -9.56 -12.10 -16.43
N GLN A 205 -9.33 -12.98 -15.47
CA GLN A 205 -9.95 -14.31 -15.45
C GLN A 205 -9.98 -14.88 -14.03
N CYS A 206 -11.21 -15.04 -13.55
CA CYS A 206 -11.70 -15.96 -12.53
C CYS A 206 -11.02 -16.01 -11.15
N TRP A 207 -11.66 -15.40 -10.16
CA TRP A 207 -11.83 -16.01 -8.85
C TRP A 207 -13.30 -15.84 -8.40
N MET A 208 -14.05 -16.95 -8.43
CA MET A 208 -15.26 -17.12 -7.62
C MET A 208 -14.82 -17.41 -6.17
N PRO A 209 -15.53 -16.93 -5.14
CA PRO A 209 -15.25 -17.33 -3.76
C PRO A 209 -15.75 -18.76 -3.52
N LEU A 210 -14.84 -19.65 -3.13
CA LEU A 210 -15.18 -20.96 -2.57
C LEU A 210 -16.00 -20.75 -1.28
N ARG A 211 -17.25 -21.21 -1.28
CA ARG A 211 -18.04 -21.38 -0.05
C ARG A 211 -17.53 -22.61 0.71
N PRO A 212 -17.41 -22.57 2.05
CA PRO A 212 -17.15 -23.76 2.82
C PRO A 212 -18.46 -24.53 3.03
N THR A 213 -18.56 -25.74 2.46
CA THR A 213 -19.59 -26.71 2.88
C THR A 213 -19.00 -27.62 3.93
N ALA A 214 -19.40 -27.40 5.18
CA ALA A 214 -19.30 -28.40 6.23
C ALA A 214 -20.37 -29.48 5.98
N THR A 215 -20.00 -30.76 5.98
CA THR A 215 -20.83 -31.80 6.58
C THR A 215 -20.00 -33.05 6.88
N ASN A 216 -19.99 -33.38 8.16
CA ASN A 216 -19.56 -34.63 8.77
C ASN A 216 -20.20 -35.86 8.09
N ARG A 217 -19.44 -36.95 7.93
CA ARG A 217 -19.88 -38.29 8.38
C ARG A 217 -18.74 -39.31 8.37
N THR A 218 -18.77 -40.08 9.44
CA THR A 218 -17.93 -41.16 9.94
C THR A 218 -18.03 -42.49 9.16
N ALA A 219 -16.91 -43.23 9.17
CA ALA A 219 -16.74 -44.67 9.47
C ALA A 219 -16.95 -45.81 8.43
N SER A 220 -16.01 -46.78 8.58
CA SER A 220 -15.94 -48.21 8.17
C SER A 220 -15.81 -48.53 6.67
N VAL A 221 -14.75 -49.20 6.17
CA VAL A 221 -14.15 -50.52 6.44
C VAL A 221 -15.01 -51.71 5.98
N ALA A 222 -14.38 -52.54 5.14
CA ALA A 222 -14.65 -53.94 4.78
C ALA A 222 -15.40 -54.25 3.46
N GLY A 223 -14.84 -55.22 2.72
CA GLY A 223 -15.66 -56.29 2.13
C GLY A 223 -15.56 -56.47 0.61
N SER A 224 -14.60 -57.27 0.16
CA SER A 224 -14.67 -58.00 -1.11
C SER A 224 -15.76 -59.08 -1.03
N MET A 225 -16.61 -59.26 -2.06
CA MET A 225 -16.97 -60.55 -2.67
C MET A 225 -18.16 -60.47 -3.64
N ASN A 226 -17.96 -61.14 -4.80
CA ASN A 226 -18.90 -61.93 -5.60
C ASN A 226 -20.22 -61.38 -6.18
N ALA A 227 -20.22 -61.36 -7.52
CA ALA A 227 -21.03 -62.19 -8.43
C ALA A 227 -22.55 -61.94 -8.61
N ALA A 228 -22.86 -61.72 -9.89
CA ALA A 228 -24.03 -62.19 -10.67
C ALA A 228 -25.42 -61.63 -10.34
N PHE A 229 -26.04 -60.92 -11.29
CA PHE A 229 -26.98 -61.51 -12.29
C PHE A 229 -27.67 -60.43 -13.15
N ARG A 230 -27.98 -60.82 -14.40
CA ARG A 230 -28.89 -60.21 -15.42
C ARG A 230 -28.38 -58.94 -16.12
N GLY A 231 -28.40 -58.81 -17.44
CA GLY A 231 -29.02 -59.60 -18.52
C GLY A 231 -29.53 -58.65 -19.60
N HIS A 232 -29.24 -58.96 -20.88
CA HIS A 232 -29.94 -58.57 -22.13
C HIS A 232 -28.94 -58.24 -23.26
N ARG A 233 -28.90 -59.04 -24.31
CA ARG A 233 -29.63 -58.85 -25.58
C ARG A 233 -29.26 -59.96 -26.57
N HIS A 234 -30.16 -60.13 -27.53
CA HIS A 234 -30.19 -60.99 -28.71
C HIS A 234 -28.85 -61.23 -29.40
#